data_AF-A0AAW8PB04-F1
#
_entry.id   AF-A0AAW8PB04-F1
#
_cell.length_a   1.000
_cell.length_b   1.000
_cell.length_c   1.000
_cell.angle_alpha   90.00
_cell.angle_beta   90.00
_cell.angle_gamma   90.00
#
_symmetry.space_group_name_H-M   'P 1'
#
loop_
_entity.id
_entity.type
_entity.pdbx_description
1 polymer ?
#
loop_
_entity_poly.entity_id
_entity_poly.type
_entity_poly.pdbx_seq_one_letter_code
_entity_poly.pdbx_strand_id
1 'polypeptide(L)'
;MVTAKLLDGPRVPGFVALSQAPLVAKENLGEYSSLLAAAALIIDYVLNVAVGVSAGVGALVSAMPGLRPYILPLYLGVVLLVMFANLRGTGEAGSLFALPTYVFILLHEPLLRLIEKLDADSPERRVAVLIPETVKDKWWQNLLHMNRAGRLRANWSSSVAPA
;
A
#
# COMPACT_ATOMS: atom_id res chain seq x y z
N MET A 1 27.20 -22.78 6.86
CA MET A 1 26.67 -24.07 6.34
C MET A 1 25.14 -24.18 6.53
N VAL A 2 24.39 -23.07 6.41
CA VAL A 2 22.91 -23.04 6.54
C VAL A 2 22.25 -22.54 5.24
N THR A 3 23.01 -21.87 4.37
CA THR A 3 22.54 -21.25 3.13
C THR A 3 22.27 -22.20 1.96
N ALA A 4 22.63 -23.49 2.07
CA ALA A 4 22.60 -24.41 0.93
C ALA A 4 21.34 -25.30 0.83
N LYS A 5 20.60 -25.52 1.93
CA LYS A 5 19.52 -26.52 1.94
C LYS A 5 18.16 -26.00 1.46
N LEU A 6 17.98 -24.69 1.38
CA LEU A 6 16.76 -24.02 0.92
C LEU A 6 16.73 -23.76 -0.60
N LEU A 7 17.87 -23.85 -1.30
CA LEU A 7 17.99 -23.48 -2.72
C LEU A 7 17.68 -24.61 -3.71
N ASP A 8 17.45 -25.84 -3.21
CA ASP A 8 17.20 -27.07 -3.99
C ASP A 8 15.71 -27.46 -4.10
N GLY A 9 14.80 -26.69 -3.50
CA GLY A 9 13.35 -26.87 -3.70
C GLY A 9 12.89 -26.26 -5.03
N PRO A 10 11.85 -26.80 -5.69
CA PRO A 10 11.36 -26.30 -6.97
C PRO A 10 11.05 -24.80 -6.90
N ARG A 11 11.82 -24.00 -7.66
CA ARG A 11 11.71 -22.54 -7.73
C ARG A 11 10.51 -22.14 -8.58
N VAL A 12 9.33 -22.07 -7.98
CA VAL A 12 8.19 -21.38 -8.60
C VAL A 12 8.24 -19.89 -8.23
N PRO A 13 8.49 -18.98 -9.19
CA PRO A 13 8.75 -17.57 -8.90
C PRO A 13 7.48 -16.84 -8.43
N GLY A 14 7.61 -16.01 -7.39
CA GLY A 14 6.63 -15.01 -6.97
C GLY A 14 5.71 -15.41 -5.81
N PHE A 15 5.03 -16.55 -5.88
CA PHE A 15 4.03 -16.94 -4.88
C PHE A 15 4.63 -17.55 -3.60
N VAL A 16 5.86 -18.07 -3.68
CA VAL A 16 6.53 -18.77 -2.58
C VAL A 16 7.13 -17.82 -1.54
N ALA A 17 7.57 -16.62 -1.93
CA ALA A 17 8.30 -15.74 -1.01
C ALA A 17 7.51 -15.33 0.26
N LEU A 18 6.19 -15.14 0.15
CA LEU A 18 5.35 -14.75 1.30
C LEU A 18 4.99 -15.94 2.20
N SER A 19 4.76 -17.13 1.65
CA SER A 19 4.41 -18.32 2.44
C SER A 19 5.59 -18.90 3.21
N GLN A 20 6.81 -18.68 2.72
CA GLN A 20 8.02 -19.19 3.36
C GLN A 20 8.56 -18.26 4.46
N ALA A 21 8.02 -17.05 4.65
CA ALA A 21 8.58 -16.10 5.62
C ALA A 21 8.66 -16.66 7.07
N PRO A 22 7.62 -17.34 7.61
CA PRO A 22 7.73 -18.01 8.91
C PRO A 22 8.68 -19.21 8.90
N LEU A 23 8.75 -19.94 7.77
CA LEU A 23 9.65 -21.09 7.62
C LEU A 23 11.12 -20.65 7.65
N VAL A 24 11.46 -19.60 6.90
CA VAL A 24 12.80 -19.01 6.88
C VAL A 24 13.15 -18.44 8.25
N ALA A 25 12.21 -17.81 8.95
CA ALA A 25 12.41 -17.35 10.31
C ALA A 25 12.69 -18.51 11.29
N LYS A 26 11.98 -19.64 11.15
CA LYS A 26 12.20 -20.85 11.95
C LYS A 26 13.61 -21.41 11.75
N GLU A 27 14.04 -21.51 10.50
CA GLU A 27 15.34 -22.11 10.15
C GLU A 27 16.54 -21.25 10.56
N ASN A 28 16.39 -19.92 10.65
CA ASN A 28 17.51 -19.01 10.93
C ASN A 28 17.49 -18.40 12.33
N LEU A 29 16.32 -18.24 12.94
CA LEU A 29 16.13 -17.49 14.20
C LEU A 29 15.43 -18.30 15.30
N GLY A 30 14.90 -19.48 14.98
CA GLY A 30 14.25 -20.39 15.92
C GLY A 30 12.73 -20.25 16.01
N GLU A 31 12.12 -21.08 16.85
CA GLU A 31 10.66 -21.30 16.88
C GLU A 31 9.86 -20.03 17.21
N TYR A 32 10.25 -19.31 18.27
CA TYR A 32 9.51 -18.12 18.71
C TYR A 32 9.47 -17.02 17.64
N SER A 33 10.56 -16.82 16.91
CA SER A 33 10.62 -15.85 15.80
C SER A 33 9.72 -16.25 14.63
N SER A 34 9.56 -17.55 14.36
CA SER A 34 8.64 -18.04 13.34
C SER A 34 7.18 -17.81 13.68
N LEU A 35 6.80 -18.01 14.96
CA LEU A 35 5.45 -17.76 15.46
C LEU A 35 5.12 -16.27 15.41
N LEU A 36 6.07 -15.41 15.79
CA LEU A 36 5.92 -13.96 15.66
C LEU A 36 5.78 -13.53 14.20
N ALA A 37 6.58 -14.09 13.28
CA ALA A 37 6.48 -13.82 11.86
C ALA A 37 5.12 -14.25 11.28
N ALA A 38 4.63 -15.43 11.66
CA ALA A 38 3.31 -15.91 11.24
C ALA A 38 2.18 -15.01 11.77
N ALA A 39 2.22 -14.64 13.05
CA ALA A 39 1.24 -13.74 13.65
C ALA A 39 1.23 -12.36 12.97
N ALA A 40 2.41 -11.78 12.75
CA ALA A 40 2.55 -10.51 12.05
C ALA A 40 1.98 -10.55 10.63
N LEU A 41 2.22 -11.65 9.91
CA LEU A 41 1.74 -11.81 8.53
C LEU A 41 0.22 -11.96 8.44
N ILE A 42 -0.40 -12.64 9.42
CA ILE A 42 -1.86 -12.71 9.52
C ILE A 42 -2.45 -11.33 9.82
N ILE A 43 -1.85 -10.59 10.74
CA ILE A 43 -2.30 -9.23 11.09
C ILE A 43 -2.15 -8.29 9.89
N ASP A 44 -1.01 -8.32 9.21
CA ASP A 44 -0.74 -7.51 8.02
C ASP A 44 -1.78 -7.77 6.92
N TYR A 45 -2.12 -9.04 6.69
CA TYR A 45 -3.13 -9.42 5.71
C TYR A 45 -4.52 -8.83 6.05
N VAL A 46 -4.95 -8.96 7.31
CA VAL A 46 -6.24 -8.41 7.76
C VAL A 46 -6.24 -6.87 7.67
N LEU A 47 -5.16 -6.22 8.10
CA LEU A 47 -5.03 -4.78 8.04
C LEU A 47 -5.04 -4.27 6.60
N ASN A 48 -4.36 -4.95 5.68
CA ASN A 48 -4.32 -4.54 4.28
C ASN A 48 -5.72 -4.58 3.64
N VAL A 49 -6.49 -5.65 3.90
CA VAL A 49 -7.87 -5.75 3.43
C VAL A 49 -8.73 -4.65 4.07
N ALA A 50 -8.63 -4.44 5.38
CA ALA A 50 -9.42 -3.43 6.08
C ALA A 50 -9.14 -2.01 5.59
N VAL A 51 -7.87 -1.64 5.45
CA VAL A 51 -7.45 -0.32 4.97
C VAL A 51 -7.83 -0.13 3.50
N GLY A 52 -7.62 -1.13 2.65
CA GLY A 52 -7.96 -1.06 1.24
C GLY A 52 -9.47 -0.86 1.01
N VAL A 53 -10.30 -1.63 1.71
CA VAL A 53 -11.77 -1.49 1.64
C VAL A 53 -12.22 -0.14 2.20
N SER A 54 -11.61 0.33 3.30
CA SER A 54 -11.86 1.65 3.88
C SER A 54 -11.60 2.78 2.88
N ALA A 55 -10.42 2.77 2.26
CA ALA A 55 -10.03 3.76 1.26
C ALA A 55 -10.91 3.70 0.01
N GLY A 56 -11.21 2.49 -0.49
CA GLY A 56 -12.02 2.29 -1.69
C GLY A 56 -13.45 2.80 -1.55
N VAL A 57 -14.15 2.40 -0.48
CA VAL A 57 -15.52 2.90 -0.23
C VAL A 57 -15.50 4.40 0.08
N GLY A 58 -14.48 4.88 0.80
CA GLY A 58 -14.29 6.33 1.03
C GLY A 58 -14.18 7.13 -0.27
N ALA A 59 -13.40 6.63 -1.23
CA ALA A 59 -13.27 7.25 -2.56
C ALA A 59 -14.59 7.24 -3.34
N LEU A 60 -15.33 6.12 -3.30
CA LEU A 60 -16.65 6.01 -3.96
C LEU A 60 -17.66 7.02 -3.39
N VAL A 61 -17.74 7.12 -2.07
CA VAL A 61 -18.65 8.06 -1.39
C VAL A 61 -18.24 9.51 -1.64
N SER A 62 -16.93 9.77 -1.78
CA SER A 62 -16.43 11.11 -2.15
C SER A 62 -16.81 11.48 -3.58
N ALA A 63 -16.79 10.53 -4.52
CA ALA A 63 -17.18 10.77 -5.91
C ALA A 63 -18.71 10.91 -6.06
N MET A 64 -19.48 10.16 -5.26
CA MET A 64 -20.94 10.12 -5.32
C MET A 64 -21.55 10.28 -3.91
N PRO A 65 -21.82 11.53 -3.47
CA PRO A 65 -22.30 11.81 -2.11
C PRO A 65 -23.64 11.16 -1.76
N GLY A 66 -24.45 10.78 -2.76
CA GLY A 66 -25.72 10.05 -2.56
C GLY A 66 -25.56 8.67 -1.94
N LEU A 67 -24.34 8.10 -1.93
CA LEU A 67 -24.03 6.79 -1.33
C LEU A 67 -23.80 6.86 0.18
N ARG A 68 -23.76 8.07 0.79
CA ARG A 68 -23.53 8.25 2.24
C ARG A 68 -24.46 7.42 3.15
N PRO A 69 -25.76 7.28 2.87
CA PRO A 69 -26.64 6.43 3.70
C PRO A 69 -26.29 4.94 3.63
N TYR A 70 -25.57 4.50 2.59
CA TYR A 70 -25.28 3.10 2.29
C TYR A 70 -23.83 2.70 2.59
N ILE A 71 -23.08 3.53 3.32
CA ILE A 71 -21.66 3.28 3.65
C ILE A 71 -21.46 1.93 4.32
N LEU A 72 -22.28 1.58 5.32
CA LEU A 72 -22.17 0.31 6.03
C LEU A 72 -22.49 -0.90 5.12
N PRO A 73 -23.62 -0.91 4.38
CA PRO A 73 -23.88 -1.91 3.36
C PRO A 73 -22.76 -2.04 2.30
N LEU A 74 -22.13 -0.93 1.90
CA LEU A 74 -21.03 -0.94 0.95
C LEU A 74 -19.79 -1.63 1.53
N TYR A 75 -19.40 -1.30 2.76
CA TYR A 75 -18.28 -1.98 3.43
C TYR A 75 -18.48 -3.49 3.52
N LEU A 76 -19.65 -3.91 4.00
CA LEU A 76 -19.98 -5.33 4.12
C LEU A 76 -20.07 -5.99 2.74
N GLY A 77 -20.68 -5.32 1.76
CA GLY A 77 -20.81 -5.81 0.39
C GLY A 77 -19.46 -6.04 -0.29
N VAL A 78 -18.51 -5.11 -0.14
CA VAL A 78 -17.16 -5.25 -0.70
C VAL A 78 -16.39 -6.38 -0.02
N VAL A 79 -16.45 -6.48 1.32
CA VAL A 79 -15.79 -7.59 2.05
C VAL A 79 -16.37 -8.93 1.63
N LEU A 80 -17.70 -9.05 1.52
CA LEU A 80 -18.36 -10.26 1.04
C LEU A 80 -17.95 -10.59 -0.39
N LEU A 81 -17.88 -9.59 -1.28
CA LEU A 81 -17.43 -9.79 -2.66
C LEU A 81 -16.00 -10.34 -2.71
N VAL A 82 -15.08 -9.75 -1.95
CA VAL A 82 -13.69 -10.24 -1.85
C VAL A 82 -13.64 -11.65 -1.25
N MET A 83 -14.46 -11.93 -0.23
CA MET A 83 -14.59 -13.26 0.34
C MET A 83 -15.06 -14.28 -0.70
N PHE A 84 -16.11 -13.98 -1.46
CA PHE A 84 -16.59 -14.84 -2.54
C PHE A 84 -15.55 -15.04 -3.64
N ALA A 85 -14.81 -13.99 -4.01
CA ALA A 85 -13.71 -14.09 -4.97
C ALA A 85 -12.61 -15.03 -4.45
N ASN A 86 -12.25 -14.93 -3.17
CA ASN A 86 -11.27 -15.81 -2.52
C ASN A 86 -11.75 -17.28 -2.42
N LEU A 87 -13.06 -17.52 -2.31
CA LEU A 87 -13.64 -18.87 -2.26
C LEU A 87 -13.81 -19.53 -3.64
N ARG A 88 -13.95 -18.76 -4.71
CA ARG A 88 -14.18 -19.29 -6.08
C ARG A 88 -12.96 -19.96 -6.73
N GLY A 89 -11.79 -19.87 -6.08
CA GLY A 89 -10.55 -20.50 -6.56
C GLY A 89 -9.78 -19.61 -7.54
N THR A 90 -8.46 -19.54 -7.36
CA THR A 90 -7.52 -18.56 -7.95
C THR A 90 -7.07 -18.84 -9.38
N GLY A 91 -7.74 -19.74 -10.12
CA GLY A 91 -7.31 -20.14 -11.47
C GLY A 91 -7.30 -19.01 -12.51
N GLU A 92 -8.26 -18.08 -12.43
CA GLU A 92 -8.43 -16.95 -13.36
C GLU A 92 -8.43 -15.58 -12.65
N ALA A 93 -8.40 -15.58 -11.31
CA ALA A 93 -8.58 -14.38 -10.49
C ALA A 93 -7.48 -13.33 -10.71
N GLY A 94 -6.25 -13.75 -11.01
CA GLY A 94 -5.12 -12.84 -11.26
C GLY A 94 -5.35 -11.85 -12.42
N SER A 95 -6.13 -12.24 -13.42
CA SER A 95 -6.46 -11.37 -14.57
C SER A 95 -7.46 -10.28 -14.18
N LEU A 96 -8.50 -10.64 -13.42
CA LEU A 96 -9.53 -9.69 -13.01
C LEU A 96 -8.98 -8.63 -12.04
N PHE A 97 -8.05 -9.02 -11.15
CA PHE A 97 -7.39 -8.09 -10.24
C PHE A 97 -6.32 -7.21 -10.90
N ALA A 98 -5.87 -7.52 -12.11
CA ALA A 98 -4.95 -6.67 -12.86
C ALA A 98 -5.66 -5.50 -13.57
N LEU A 99 -6.96 -5.64 -13.85
CA LEU A 99 -7.76 -4.64 -14.55
C LEU A 99 -7.72 -3.25 -13.88
N PRO A 100 -7.93 -3.09 -12.57
CA PRO A 100 -7.85 -1.78 -11.91
C PRO A 100 -6.46 -1.15 -12.04
N THR A 101 -5.40 -1.96 -11.93
CA THR A 101 -4.02 -1.49 -12.06
C THR A 101 -3.74 -0.99 -13.47
N TYR A 102 -4.15 -1.73 -14.50
CA TYR A 102 -3.93 -1.31 -15.89
C TYR A 102 -4.76 -0.07 -16.27
N VAL A 103 -6.02 0.02 -15.81
CA VAL A 103 -6.84 1.21 -16.03
C VAL A 103 -6.21 2.43 -15.36
N PHE A 104 -5.72 2.29 -14.13
CA PHE A 104 -5.01 3.36 -13.45
C PHE A 104 -3.77 3.84 -14.23
N ILE A 105 -2.93 2.89 -14.66
CA ILE A 105 -1.72 3.21 -15.45
C ILE A 105 -2.10 3.94 -16.75
N LEU A 106 -3.14 3.47 -17.45
CA LEU A 106 -3.57 4.07 -18.71
C LEU A 106 -4.13 5.49 -18.55
N LEU A 107 -4.82 5.77 -17.44
CA LEU A 107 -5.40 7.09 -17.16
C LEU A 107 -4.40 8.09 -16.57
N HIS A 108 -3.32 7.61 -15.93
CA HIS A 108 -2.34 8.45 -15.25
C HIS A 108 -1.58 9.38 -16.20
N GLU A 109 -1.01 8.83 -17.27
CA GLU A 109 -0.22 9.58 -18.27
C GLU A 109 -0.99 10.73 -18.97
N PRO A 110 -2.20 10.50 -19.54
CA PRO A 110 -2.94 11.58 -20.19
C PRO A 110 -3.41 12.66 -19.20
N LEU A 111 -3.67 12.30 -17.94
CA LEU A 111 -4.02 13.27 -16.90
C LEU A 111 -2.84 14.22 -16.61
N LEU A 112 -1.62 13.69 -16.47
CA LEU A 112 -0.43 14.52 -16.25
C LEU A 112 -0.19 15.47 -17.43
N ARG A 113 -0.31 14.96 -18.66
CA ARG A 113 -0.17 15.80 -19.87
C ARG A 113 -1.22 16.91 -19.93
N LEU A 114 -2.44 16.65 -19.46
CA LEU A 114 -3.47 17.68 -19.38
C LEU A 114 -3.12 18.76 -18.36
N ILE A 115 -2.58 18.37 -17.20
CA ILE A 115 -2.14 19.30 -16.16
C ILE A 115 -0.97 20.15 -16.65
N GLU A 116 0.05 19.55 -17.27
CA GLU A 116 1.19 20.26 -17.86
C GLU A 116 0.76 21.23 -18.97
N LYS A 117 -0.20 20.82 -19.81
CA LYS A 117 -0.74 21.67 -20.87
C LYS A 117 -1.53 22.86 -20.31
N LEU A 118 -2.28 22.66 -19.23
CA LEU A 118 -3.02 23.73 -18.54
C LEU A 118 -2.07 24.71 -17.82
N ASP A 119 -0.95 24.23 -17.30
CA ASP A 119 0.09 25.06 -16.67
C ASP A 119 0.84 25.89 -17.73
N ALA A 120 1.18 25.28 -18.87
CA ALA A 120 1.84 25.95 -19.98
C ALA A 120 1.00 27.08 -20.63
N ASP A 121 -0.33 26.94 -20.66
CA ASP A 121 -1.26 27.93 -21.21
C ASP A 121 -1.59 29.07 -20.23
N SER A 122 -1.13 29.02 -18.97
CA SER A 122 -1.46 30.00 -17.93
C SER A 122 -0.30 30.26 -16.94
N PRO A 123 0.86 30.77 -17.40
CA PRO A 123 2.06 30.96 -16.58
C PRO A 123 1.92 31.99 -15.43
N GLU A 124 0.87 32.82 -15.41
CA GLU A 124 0.62 33.78 -14.31
C GLU A 124 -0.32 33.25 -13.21
N ARG A 125 -0.99 32.11 -13.42
CA ARG A 125 -1.99 31.60 -12.48
C ARG A 125 -1.30 30.72 -11.45
N ARG A 126 -0.87 31.34 -10.32
CA ARG A 126 -0.28 30.62 -9.19
C ARG A 126 -1.25 29.54 -8.67
N VAL A 127 -0.98 28.29 -9.02
CA VAL A 127 -1.71 27.13 -8.50
C VAL A 127 -1.22 26.87 -7.08
N ALA A 128 -2.02 27.26 -6.09
CA ALA A 128 -1.76 26.91 -4.70
C ALA A 128 -2.14 25.43 -4.50
N VAL A 129 -1.12 24.56 -4.47
CA VAL A 129 -1.29 23.17 -4.07
C VAL A 129 -1.50 23.17 -2.55
N LEU A 130 -2.76 23.10 -2.13
CA LEU A 130 -3.12 22.80 -0.74
C LEU A 130 -2.70 21.36 -0.48
N ILE A 131 -1.53 21.19 0.14
CA ILE A 131 -1.16 19.91 0.75
C ILE A 131 -1.92 19.88 2.07
N PRO A 132 -2.94 19.02 2.23
CA PRO A 132 -3.56 18.84 3.54
C PRO A 132 -2.53 18.17 4.46
N GLU A 133 -1.82 18.96 5.24
CA GLU A 133 -1.06 18.41 6.36
C GLU A 133 -2.08 17.92 7.40
N THR A 134 -2.05 16.62 7.69
CA THR A 134 -2.73 16.09 8.85
C THR A 134 -2.11 16.73 10.09
N VAL A 135 -2.84 17.66 10.71
CA VAL A 135 -2.42 18.27 11.98
C VAL A 135 -2.29 17.14 12.98
N LYS A 136 -1.05 16.81 13.34
CA LYS A 136 -0.77 15.76 14.31
C LYS A 136 -1.04 16.29 15.71
N ASP A 137 -2.30 16.25 16.13
CA ASP A 137 -2.70 16.72 17.47
C ASP A 137 -2.10 15.88 18.61
N LYS A 138 -1.61 14.66 18.35
CA LYS A 138 -1.29 13.69 19.42
C LYS A 138 0.11 13.08 19.29
N TRP A 139 0.83 13.01 20.42
CA TRP A 139 2.23 12.59 20.48
C TRP A 139 2.49 11.17 19.93
N TRP A 140 1.52 10.26 20.04
CA TRP A 140 1.63 8.91 19.49
C TRP A 140 1.64 8.85 17.96
N GLN A 141 1.17 9.90 17.28
CA GLN A 141 1.27 9.98 15.82
C GLN A 141 2.73 10.10 15.37
N ASN A 142 3.59 10.78 16.14
CA ASN A 142 5.03 10.85 15.83
C ASN A 142 5.75 9.51 15.97
N LEU A 143 5.25 8.60 16.81
CA LEU A 143 5.80 7.26 16.96
C LEU A 143 5.45 6.34 15.78
N LEU A 144 4.24 6.51 15.22
CA LEU A 144 3.74 5.76 14.06
C LEU A 144 4.30 6.28 12.72
N HIS A 145 4.89 7.48 12.70
CA HIS A 145 5.57 8.01 11.52
C HIS A 145 7.06 7.64 11.55
N MET A 146 7.48 6.81 10.58
CA MET A 146 8.89 6.53 10.33
C MET A 146 9.60 7.85 9.95
N ASN A 147 10.35 8.41 10.91
CA ASN A 147 11.01 9.72 10.85
C ASN A 147 12.19 9.75 9.85
N ARG A 148 11.93 9.52 8.56
CA ARG A 148 12.95 9.53 7.50
C ARG A 148 13.38 10.94 7.07
N ALA A 149 12.61 11.98 7.43
CA ALA A 149 12.93 13.36 7.10
C ALA A 149 14.16 13.91 7.87
N GLY A 150 14.38 13.46 9.11
CA GLY A 150 15.51 13.92 9.93
C GLY A 150 16.88 13.56 9.34
N ARG A 151 16.98 12.39 8.70
CA ARG A 151 18.22 11.92 8.06
C ARG A 151 18.56 12.68 6.78
N LEU A 152 17.55 13.11 6.02
CA LEU A 152 17.76 13.92 4.81
C LEU A 152 18.21 15.35 5.18
N ARG A 153 17.70 15.92 6.28
CA ARG A 153 18.09 17.25 6.76
C ARG A 153 19.51 17.30 7.31
N ALA A 154 19.95 16.24 7.99
CA ALA A 154 21.32 16.13 8.52
C ALA A 154 22.39 16.04 7.42
N ASN A 155 22.09 15.37 6.30
CA ASN A 155 23.01 15.25 5.16
C ASN A 155 23.07 16.54 4.31
N TRP A 156 22.01 17.36 4.33
CA TRP A 156 21.98 18.63 3.61
C TRP A 156 22.82 19.69 4.34
N SER A 157 22.76 19.74 5.68
CA SER A 157 23.52 20.73 6.46
C SER A 157 25.03 20.53 6.41
N SER A 158 25.52 19.31 6.18
CA SER A 158 26.95 19.05 6.00
C SER A 158 27.48 19.41 4.61
N SER A 159 26.59 19.62 3.63
CA SER A 159 26.95 19.95 2.24
C SER A 159 26.93 21.45 1.94
N VAL A 160 26.50 22.29 2.89
CA VAL A 160 26.32 23.75 2.72
C VAL A 160 27.10 24.55 3.79
N ALA A 161 28.15 23.97 4.39
CA ALA A 161 29.04 24.75 5.23
C ALA A 161 29.95 25.63 4.34
N PRO A 162 29.95 26.97 4.49
CA PRO A 162 30.90 27.82 3.78
C PRO A 162 32.32 27.58 4.33
N ALA A 163 33.28 27.47 3.41
CA ALA A 163 34.72 27.48 3.71
C ALA A 163 35.17 28.85 4.23
#